data_AF-A0A954X8J3-F1
#
_entry.id   AF-A0A954X8J3-F1
#
_cell.length_a   1.000
_cell.length_b   1.000
_cell.length_c   1.000
_cell.angle_alpha   90.00
_cell.angle_beta   90.00
_cell.angle_gamma   90.00
#
_symmetry.space_group_name_H-M   'P 1'
#
loop_
_entity.id
_entity.type
_entity.pdbx_description
1 polymer ?
#
loop_
_entity_poly.entity_id
_entity_poly.type
_entity_poly.pdbx_seq_one_letter_code
_entity_poly.pdbx_strand_id
1 'polypeptide(L)' 'KTLEFQAPTDLRRIEPHRLRELVRADLIRHDDSRFGDIHERIGKEIPAHQVRAALKELILQGAVEAIGITKARRYRYLEN' A
#
# COMPACT_ATOMS: atom_id res chain seq x y z
N LYS A 1 -14.52 23.91 -1.86
CA LYS A 1 -15.42 22.83 -1.39
C LYS A 1 -14.88 22.37 -0.04
N THR A 2 -15.57 22.71 1.05
CA THR A 2 -15.14 22.44 2.44
C THR A 2 -15.22 20.93 2.70
N LEU A 3 -14.09 20.33 3.09
CA LEU A 3 -14.04 18.94 3.54
C LEU A 3 -14.44 18.92 5.00
N GLU A 4 -15.69 18.55 5.29
CA GLU A 4 -16.10 18.25 6.65
C GLU A 4 -15.43 16.94 7.10
N PHE A 5 -14.43 17.06 7.96
CA PHE A 5 -13.79 15.93 8.62
C PHE A 5 -14.55 15.63 9.91
N GLN A 6 -15.57 14.78 9.82
CA GLN A 6 -16.20 14.19 11.00
C GLN A 6 -15.64 12.78 11.25
N ALA A 7 -15.26 12.56 12.51
CA ALA A 7 -14.68 11.38 13.15
C ALA A 7 -13.15 11.23 13.07
N PRO A 8 -12.50 10.87 14.20
CA PRO A 8 -11.09 10.48 14.18
C PRO A 8 -10.97 9.23 13.31
N THR A 9 -10.32 9.37 12.15
CA THR A 9 -10.00 8.25 11.27
C THR A 9 -8.96 7.39 11.96
N ASP A 10 -9.44 6.44 12.74
CA ASP A 10 -8.63 5.31 13.16
C ASP A 10 -8.07 4.64 11.91
N LEU A 11 -6.74 4.55 11.80
CA LEU A 11 -6.10 3.95 10.64
C LEU A 11 -6.45 2.46 10.47
N ARG A 12 -7.07 1.83 11.49
CA ARG A 12 -7.73 0.53 11.37
C ARG A 12 -8.96 0.54 10.44
N ARG A 13 -9.60 1.69 10.24
CA ARG A 13 -10.80 1.92 9.41
C ARG A 13 -10.49 2.74 8.14
N ILE A 14 -9.24 2.74 7.69
CA ILE A 14 -8.90 3.39 6.42
C ILE A 14 -9.69 2.77 5.27
N GLU A 15 -10.27 3.63 4.42
CA GLU A 15 -10.97 3.17 3.24
C GLU A 15 -10.01 2.44 2.26
N PRO A 16 -10.41 1.30 1.66
CA PRO A 16 -9.52 0.50 0.81
C PRO A 16 -8.88 1.27 -0.35
N HIS A 17 -9.61 2.22 -0.93
CA HIS A 17 -9.08 3.06 -2.00
C HIS A 17 -7.99 4.02 -1.49
N ARG A 18 -8.12 4.56 -0.27
CA ARG A 18 -7.09 5.43 0.32
C ARG A 18 -5.83 4.64 0.66
N LEU A 19 -5.98 3.42 1.17
CA LEU A 19 -4.84 2.56 1.45
C LEU A 19 -4.06 2.22 0.18
N ARG A 20 -4.74 1.99 -0.95
CA ARG A 20 -4.08 1.79 -2.25
C ARG A 20 -3.25 3.01 -2.65
N GLU A 21 -3.79 4.23 -2.52
CA GLU A 21 -3.04 5.45 -2.83
C GLU A 21 -1.83 5.64 -1.91
N LEU A 22 -1.94 5.29 -0.62
CA LEU A 22 -0.80 5.32 0.30
C LEU A 22 0.30 4.34 -0.12
N VAL A 23 -0.07 3.09 -0.39
CA VAL A 23 0.87 2.05 -0.85
C VAL A 23 1.52 2.44 -2.18
N ARG A 24 0.74 3.00 -3.11
CA ARG A 24 1.26 3.51 -4.38
C ARG A 24 2.27 4.63 -4.17
N ALA A 25 1.93 5.63 -3.35
CA ALA A 25 2.82 6.76 -3.08
C ALA A 25 4.10 6.33 -2.33
N ASP A 26 4.03 5.27 -1.53
CA ASP A 26 5.20 4.65 -0.90
C ASP A 26 6.10 3.98 -1.93
N LEU A 27 5.54 3.13 -2.81
CA LEU A 27 6.32 2.42 -3.83
C LEU A 27 6.94 3.36 -4.88
N ILE A 28 6.28 4.48 -5.21
CA ILE A 28 6.87 5.54 -6.05
C ILE A 28 8.12 6.14 -5.39
N ARG A 29 8.15 6.28 -4.07
CA ARG A 29 9.29 6.83 -3.31
C ARG A 29 10.34 5.78 -2.97
N HIS A 30 9.93 4.54 -2.82
CA HIS A 30 10.73 3.43 -2.31
C HIS A 30 10.54 2.21 -3.20
N ASP A 31 11.20 2.24 -4.34
CA ASP A 31 11.10 1.14 -5.30
C ASP A 31 11.75 -0.15 -4.77
N ASP A 32 11.40 -1.29 -5.35
CA ASP A 32 11.94 -2.62 -5.01
C ASP A 32 11.87 -3.01 -3.51
N SER A 33 10.81 -2.58 -2.85
CA SER A 33 10.62 -2.78 -1.41
C SER A 33 10.04 -4.14 -1.06
N ARG A 34 10.43 -4.71 0.09
CA ARG A 34 9.77 -5.92 0.62
C ARG A 34 8.48 -5.53 1.35
N PHE A 35 7.57 -6.49 1.51
CA PHE A 35 6.32 -6.28 2.25
C PHE A 35 6.54 -5.68 3.65
N GLY A 36 7.54 -6.18 4.38
CA GLY A 36 7.85 -5.69 5.73
C GLY A 36 8.24 -4.21 5.74
N ASP A 37 9.06 -3.80 4.76
CA ASP A 37 9.54 -2.42 4.65
C ASP A 37 8.37 -1.48 4.29
N ILE A 38 7.48 -1.91 3.37
CA ILE A 38 6.26 -1.18 3.00
C ILE A 38 5.33 -1.03 4.21
N HIS A 39 5.05 -2.12 4.92
CA HIS A 39 4.13 -2.11 6.05
C HIS A 39 4.67 -1.24 7.21
N GLU A 40 5.98 -1.22 7.41
CA GLU A 40 6.62 -0.36 8.40
C GLU A 40 6.45 1.13 8.06
N ARG A 41 6.63 1.53 6.80
CA ARG A 41 6.51 2.93 6.36
C ARG A 41 5.07 3.42 6.26
N ILE A 42 4.16 2.56 5.81
CA ILE A 42 2.73 2.86 5.72
C ILE A 42 2.09 2.99 7.11
N GLY A 43 2.64 2.28 8.10
CA GLY A 43 2.22 2.32 9.49
C GLY A 43 1.71 0.96 9.98
N LYS A 44 2.29 0.47 11.08
CA LYS A 44 1.92 -0.82 11.71
C LYS A 44 0.52 -0.83 12.33
N GLU A 45 -0.11 0.34 12.45
CA GLU A 45 -1.51 0.51 12.85
C GLU A 45 -2.52 0.03 11.80
N ILE A 46 -2.11 -0.06 10.52
CA ILE A 46 -2.92 -0.66 9.47
C ILE A 46 -2.73 -2.18 9.53
N PRO A 47 -3.82 -2.98 9.56
CA PRO A 47 -3.70 -4.43 9.56
C PRO A 47 -2.98 -4.96 8.32
N ALA A 48 -2.03 -5.88 8.51
CA ALA A 48 -1.22 -6.45 7.43
C ALA A 48 -2.05 -7.04 6.28
N HIS A 49 -3.22 -7.62 6.58
CA HIS A 49 -4.11 -8.18 5.55
C HIS A 49 -4.67 -7.10 4.61
N GLN A 50 -4.91 -5.88 5.09
CA GLN A 50 -5.39 -4.77 4.27
C GLN A 50 -4.28 -4.28 3.33
N VAL A 51 -3.04 -4.16 3.82
CA VAL A 51 -1.88 -3.80 2.99
C VAL A 51 -1.65 -4.84 1.91
N ARG A 52 -1.78 -6.14 2.23
CA ARG A 52 -1.68 -7.22 1.25
C ARG A 52 -2.79 -7.16 0.21
N ALA A 53 -4.02 -6.87 0.62
CA ALA A 53 -5.13 -6.68 -0.31
C ALA A 53 -4.86 -5.51 -1.25
N ALA A 54 -4.41 -4.36 -0.72
CA ALA A 54 -4.06 -3.20 -1.53
C ALA A 54 -2.95 -3.51 -2.55
N LEU A 55 -1.87 -4.19 -2.15
CA LEU A 55 -0.82 -4.64 -3.07
C LEU A 55 -1.36 -5.58 -4.15
N LYS A 56 -2.24 -6.52 -3.79
CA LYS A 56 -2.85 -7.44 -4.75
C LYS A 56 -3.68 -6.70 -5.79
N GLU A 57 -4.47 -5.73 -5.37
CA GLU A 57 -5.27 -4.90 -6.28
C GLU A 57 -4.38 -4.06 -7.21
N LEU A 58 -3.30 -3.47 -6.70
CA LEU A 58 -2.36 -2.70 -7.52
C LEU A 58 -1.64 -3.57 -8.55
N ILE A 59 -1.32 -4.82 -8.20
CA ILE A 59 -0.77 -5.80 -9.14
C ILE A 59 -1.80 -6.17 -10.21
N LEU A 60 -3.04 -6.43 -9.81
CA LEU A 60 -4.13 -6.73 -10.75
C LEU A 60 -4.39 -5.57 -11.72
N GLN A 61 -4.22 -4.34 -11.26
CA GLN A 61 -4.33 -3.11 -12.05
C GLN A 61 -3.12 -2.85 -12.95
N GLY A 62 -2.06 -3.67 -12.86
CA GLY A 62 -0.82 -3.48 -13.62
C GLY A 62 0.02 -2.29 -13.17
N ALA A 63 -0.29 -1.69 -12.01
CA ALA A 63 0.46 -0.54 -11.47
C ALA A 63 1.67 -0.96 -10.63
N VAL A 64 1.71 -2.21 -10.17
CA VAL A 64 2.79 -2.77 -9.35
C VAL A 64 3.19 -4.13 -9.87
N GLU A 65 4.48 -4.37 -9.98
CA GLU A 65 5.05 -5.70 -10.24
C GLU A 65 5.50 -6.34 -8.94
N ALA A 66 5.33 -7.66 -8.83
CA ALA A 66 5.90 -8.44 -7.73
C ALA A 66 7.03 -9.34 -8.23
N ILE A 67 8.25 -9.05 -7.80
CA ILE A 67 9.47 -9.70 -8.28
C ILE A 67 9.97 -10.69 -7.23
N GLY A 68 10.30 -11.91 -7.66
CA GLY A 68 10.82 -12.96 -6.78
C GLY A 68 9.74 -13.70 -5.98
N ILE A 69 10.19 -14.68 -5.17
CA ILE A 69 9.31 -15.61 -4.45
C ILE A 69 9.57 -15.60 -2.94
N THR A 70 8.54 -15.94 -2.17
CA THR A 70 8.60 -16.13 -0.70
C THR A 70 9.19 -14.92 0.05
N LYS A 71 10.32 -15.09 0.75
CA LYS A 71 11.01 -14.04 1.55
C LYS A 71 11.77 -13.05 0.69
N ALA A 72 12.11 -13.41 -0.55
CA ALA A 72 12.81 -12.54 -1.50
C ALA A 72 11.83 -11.69 -2.33
N ARG A 73 10.52 -11.81 -2.09
CA ARG A 73 9.51 -11.09 -2.84
C ARG A 73 9.61 -9.58 -2.59
N ARG A 74 9.78 -8.83 -3.68
CA ARG A 74 9.82 -7.37 -3.73
C ARG A 74 8.67 -6.84 -4.56
N TYR A 75 8.29 -5.60 -4.30
CA TYR A 75 7.24 -4.89 -5.01
C TYR A 75 7.85 -3.65 -5.65
N ARG A 76 7.57 -3.48 -6.94
CA ARG A 76 8.09 -2.39 -7.76
C ARG A 76 6.92 -1.62 -8.36
N TYR A 77 6.96 -0.30 -8.32
CA TYR A 77 5.96 0.49 -9.03
C TYR A 77 6.26 0.48 -10.53
N LEU A 78 5.23 0.27 -11.35
CA LEU A 78 5.34 0.36 -12.80
C LEU A 78 4.85 1.74 -13.22
N GLU A 79 5.76 2.57 -13.74
CA GLU A 79 5.40 3.83 -14.35
C GLU A 79 4.69 3.54 -15.67
N ASN A 80 3.39 3.84 -15.74
CA ASN A 80 2.56 3.78 -16.94
C ASN A 80 2.31 5.20 -17.44
#